data_AF-A0A1Q7V1E6-F1
#
_entry.id   AF-A0A1Q7V1E6-F1
#
_cell.length_a   1.000
_cell.length_b   1.000
_cell.length_c   1.000
_cell.angle_alpha   90.00
_cell.angle_beta   90.00
_cell.angle_gamma   90.00
#
_symmetry.space_group_name_H-M   'P 1'
#
loop_
_entity.id
_entity.type
_entity.pdbx_description
1 polymer ?
#
loop_
_entity_poly.entity_id
_entity_poly.type
_entity_poly.pdbx_seq_one_letter_code
_entity_poly.pdbx_strand_id
1 'polypeptide(L)'
;MKQSEKTSTAGLSEEVRGILRCLGCRGPLQNDATALVCRKCNTLYPFTKGVYRFVDMQKYANSFGFQWKLYARTQLDDADSQRSESAFRRRTGFRPEDLAGKLVLDVGCGMGRFAEVATRWGAHIVGIDLSLAAEVAAQNLNDLARLAQAGWTHRHLALQRL
;
A
#
# COMPACT_ATOMS: atom_id res chain seq x y z
N MET A 1 32.63 17.98 -0.93
CA MET A 1 31.23 17.99 -0.46
C MET A 1 30.71 16.57 -0.59
N LYS A 2 30.56 15.83 0.51
CA LYS A 2 30.14 14.43 0.49
C LYS A 2 28.63 14.37 0.24
N GLN A 3 28.24 13.79 -0.89
CA GLN A 3 26.86 13.40 -1.16
C GLN A 3 26.49 12.29 -0.16
N SER A 4 25.51 12.55 0.70
CA SER A 4 24.97 11.53 1.60
C SER A 4 23.94 10.72 0.82
N GLU A 5 24.33 9.51 0.43
CA GLU A 5 23.41 8.47 -0.03
C GLU A 5 22.32 8.27 1.05
N LYS A 6 21.07 8.54 0.68
CA LYS A 6 19.91 8.24 1.53
C LYS A 6 19.64 6.75 1.42
N THR A 7 20.22 5.98 2.34
CA THR A 7 19.90 4.57 2.56
C THR A 7 18.39 4.44 2.79
N SER A 8 17.71 3.74 1.88
CA SER A 8 16.28 3.44 1.90
C SER A 8 15.95 2.52 3.09
N THR A 9 15.74 3.12 4.27
CA THR A 9 15.18 2.38 5.40
C THR A 9 13.69 2.14 5.18
N ALA A 10 13.23 0.92 5.52
CA ALA A 10 11.84 0.46 5.61
C ALA A 10 11.02 1.28 6.63
N GLY A 11 10.86 2.58 6.39
CA GLY A 11 10.29 3.55 7.30
C GLY A 11 8.96 4.09 6.80
N LEU A 12 7.87 3.71 7.48
CA LEU A 12 6.60 4.41 7.35
C LEU A 12 6.76 5.86 7.84
N SER A 13 6.09 6.82 7.18
CA SER A 13 6.06 8.19 7.68
C SER A 13 5.37 8.23 9.05
N GLU A 14 5.70 9.24 9.84
CA GLU A 14 5.10 9.44 11.17
C GLU A 14 3.57 9.48 11.11
N GLU A 15 3.04 10.16 10.09
CA GLU A 15 1.60 10.28 9.83
C GLU A 15 0.94 8.91 9.63
N VAL A 16 1.54 8.06 8.78
CA VAL A 16 1.03 6.71 8.50
C VAL A 16 1.15 5.82 9.74
N ARG A 17 2.25 5.95 10.49
CA ARG A 17 2.41 5.23 11.76
C ARG A 17 1.36 5.65 12.80
N GLY A 18 1.01 6.94 12.82
CA GLY A 18 -0.02 7.50 13.69
C GLY A 18 -1.42 6.94 13.45
N ILE A 19 -1.72 6.49 12.23
CA ILE A 19 -3.04 5.92 11.87
C ILE A 19 -3.08 4.39 11.92
N LEU A 20 -1.96 3.69 11.72
CA LEU A 20 -1.95 2.23 11.69
C LEU A 20 -2.27 1.62 13.07
N ARG A 21 -3.06 0.53 13.06
CA ARG A 21 -3.50 -0.17 14.26
C ARG A 21 -3.34 -1.67 14.11
N CYS A 22 -3.04 -2.34 15.22
CA CYS A 22 -3.01 -3.80 15.30
C CYS A 22 -4.41 -4.39 15.02
N LEU A 23 -4.50 -5.38 14.13
CA LEU A 23 -5.76 -6.08 13.85
C LEU A 23 -6.26 -6.91 15.04
N GLY A 24 -5.37 -7.36 15.93
CA GLY A 24 -5.75 -8.16 17.10
C GLY A 24 -6.37 -7.33 18.22
N CYS A 25 -5.73 -6.23 18.60
CA CYS A 25 -6.12 -5.46 19.80
C CYS A 25 -6.39 -3.97 19.56
N ARG A 26 -6.31 -3.50 18.32
CA ARG A 26 -6.43 -2.08 17.91
C ARG A 26 -5.42 -1.15 18.59
N GLY A 27 -4.36 -1.69 19.19
CA GLY A 27 -3.27 -0.91 19.77
C GLY A 27 -2.37 -0.28 18.70
N PRO A 28 -1.49 0.66 19.09
CA PRO A 28 -0.49 1.24 18.21
C PRO A 28 0.51 0.18 17.73
N LEU A 29 1.12 0.44 16.57
CA LEU A 29 2.18 -0.38 16.00
C LEU A 29 3.50 0.39 16.01
N GLN A 30 4.57 -0.31 16.39
CA GLN A 30 5.93 0.20 16.36
C GLN A 30 6.66 -0.42 15.17
N ASN A 31 7.49 0.37 14.52
CA ASN A 31 8.34 -0.13 13.46
C ASN A 31 9.58 -0.79 14.07
N ASP A 32 9.87 -1.99 13.63
CA ASP A 32 11.11 -2.72 13.85
C ASP A 32 11.84 -2.84 12.49
N ALA A 33 13.10 -3.28 12.49
CA ALA A 33 13.93 -3.36 11.28
C ALA A 33 13.28 -4.17 10.15
N THR A 34 12.46 -5.17 10.47
CA THR A 34 11.86 -6.10 9.51
C THR A 34 10.35 -6.31 9.69
N ALA A 35 9.68 -5.55 10.57
CA ALA A 35 8.27 -5.78 10.87
C ALA A 35 7.59 -4.57 11.56
N LEU A 36 6.26 -4.57 11.57
CA LEU A 36 5.48 -3.82 12.56
C LEU A 36 5.14 -4.72 13.74
N VAL A 37 5.35 -4.20 14.95
CA VAL A 37 5.13 -4.94 16.20
C VAL A 37 4.10 -4.23 17.06
N CYS A 38 3.09 -4.98 17.52
CA CYS A 38 2.19 -4.53 18.57
C CYS A 38 2.71 -5.00 19.94
N ARG A 39 3.18 -4.08 20.77
CA ARG A 39 3.67 -4.40 22.12
C ARG A 39 2.58 -4.83 23.12
N LYS A 40 1.30 -4.60 22.80
CA LYS A 40 0.17 -4.94 23.68
C LYS A 40 -0.23 -6.41 23.60
N CYS A 41 -0.28 -6.97 22.40
CA CYS A 41 -0.69 -8.36 22.16
C CYS A 41 0.40 -9.18 21.45
N ASN A 42 1.61 -8.64 21.33
CA ASN A 42 2.79 -9.25 20.70
C ASN A 42 2.58 -9.74 19.25
N THR A 43 1.57 -9.22 18.56
CA THR A 43 1.37 -9.51 17.14
C THR A 43 2.45 -8.84 16.30
N LEU A 44 2.97 -9.57 15.33
CA LEU A 44 4.03 -9.15 14.45
C LEU A 44 3.55 -9.21 13.00
N TYR A 45 3.79 -8.14 12.25
CA TYR A 45 3.42 -8.00 10.85
C TYR A 45 4.70 -7.83 10.02
N PRO A 46 5.22 -8.90 9.40
CA PRO A 46 6.52 -8.87 8.76
C PRO A 46 6.51 -7.97 7.52
N PHE A 47 7.61 -7.27 7.30
CA PHE A 47 7.90 -6.53 6.08
C PHE A 47 8.62 -7.45 5.10
N THR A 48 7.92 -7.85 4.04
CA THR A 48 8.45 -8.81 3.06
C THR A 48 8.12 -8.36 1.65
N LYS A 49 9.14 -8.32 0.78
CA LYS A 49 9.00 -7.91 -0.62
C LYS A 49 8.35 -6.51 -0.78
N GLY A 50 8.80 -5.55 0.03
CA GLY A 50 8.34 -4.16 -0.05
C GLY A 50 6.98 -3.88 0.59
N VAL A 51 6.34 -4.85 1.25
CA VAL A 51 5.02 -4.67 1.87
C VAL A 51 4.95 -5.22 3.28
N TYR A 52 4.19 -4.56 4.16
CA TYR A 52 3.85 -5.10 5.48
C TYR A 52 2.68 -6.09 5.38
N ARG A 53 2.81 -7.29 5.96
CA ARG A 53 1.78 -8.34 5.92
C ARG A 53 0.92 -8.32 7.16
N PHE A 54 -0.35 -7.92 7.01
CA PHE A 54 -1.32 -7.97 8.11
C PHE A 54 -2.14 -9.26 8.15
N VAL A 55 -2.13 -10.04 7.06
CA VAL A 55 -2.83 -11.32 6.96
C VAL A 55 -1.95 -12.42 6.41
N ASP A 56 -2.24 -13.64 6.85
CA ASP A 56 -1.59 -14.85 6.35
C ASP A 56 -2.06 -15.17 4.93
N MET A 57 -1.09 -15.34 4.04
CA MET A 57 -1.29 -15.66 2.62
C MET A 57 -2.05 -16.99 2.42
N GLN A 58 -1.81 -18.00 3.26
CA GLN A 58 -2.43 -19.31 3.10
C GLN A 58 -3.93 -19.28 3.45
N LYS A 59 -4.29 -18.52 4.49
CA LYS A 59 -5.70 -18.34 4.91
C LYS A 59 -6.51 -17.59 3.86
N TYR A 60 -5.89 -16.62 3.17
CA TYR A 60 -6.57 -15.84 2.13
C TYR A 60 -6.60 -16.56 0.78
N ALA A 61 -5.51 -17.23 0.38
CA ALA A 61 -5.48 -18.05 -0.82
C ALA A 61 -6.52 -19.18 -0.78
N ASN A 62 -6.80 -19.77 0.38
CA ASN A 62 -7.83 -20.79 0.50
C ASN A 62 -9.27 -20.26 0.33
N SER A 63 -9.50 -18.95 0.54
CA SER A 63 -10.84 -18.34 0.41
C SER A 63 -11.08 -17.68 -0.96
N PHE A 64 -10.02 -17.35 -1.72
CA PHE A 64 -10.13 -16.64 -3.01
C PHE A 64 -9.17 -17.15 -4.12
N GLY A 65 -8.55 -18.32 -3.94
CA GLY A 65 -7.29 -18.73 -4.58
C GLY A 65 -7.20 -18.92 -6.08
N PHE A 66 -8.30 -18.91 -6.83
CA PHE A 66 -8.24 -19.18 -8.27
C PHE A 66 -8.14 -17.93 -9.16
N GLN A 67 -8.59 -16.76 -8.69
CA GLN A 67 -8.66 -15.55 -9.52
C GLN A 67 -7.32 -14.77 -9.55
N TRP A 68 -6.49 -14.84 -8.51
CA TRP A 68 -5.36 -13.92 -8.33
C TRP A 68 -4.12 -14.18 -9.21
N LYS A 69 -3.83 -15.44 -9.55
CA LYS A 69 -2.71 -15.75 -10.47
C LYS A 69 -2.94 -15.18 -11.87
N LEU A 70 -4.19 -14.99 -12.27
CA LEU A 70 -4.57 -14.51 -13.60
C LEU A 70 -4.40 -12.98 -13.75
N TYR A 71 -4.67 -12.21 -12.69
CA TYR A 71 -4.62 -10.73 -12.70
C TYR A 71 -3.24 -10.14 -12.40
N ALA A 72 -2.30 -10.93 -11.87
CA ALA A 72 -0.93 -10.46 -11.62
C ALA A 72 -0.14 -10.11 -12.89
N ARG A 73 -0.64 -10.48 -14.08
CA ARG A 73 0.06 -10.31 -15.38
C ARG A 73 -0.69 -9.47 -16.40
N THR A 74 -1.85 -8.90 -16.07
CA THR A 74 -2.67 -8.17 -17.06
C THR A 74 -2.82 -6.69 -16.71
N GLN A 75 -2.26 -5.85 -17.59
CA GLN A 75 -2.46 -4.39 -17.74
C GLN A 75 -1.44 -3.42 -17.13
N LEU A 76 -0.13 -3.69 -17.24
CA LEU A 76 0.76 -2.53 -17.36
C LEU A 76 0.58 -1.98 -18.79
N ASP A 77 0.05 -0.77 -18.89
CA ASP A 77 0.11 0.01 -20.13
C ASP A 77 1.60 0.33 -20.40
N ASP A 78 1.99 0.35 -21.67
CA ASP A 78 3.31 0.88 -22.07
C ASP A 78 3.48 2.31 -21.53
N ALA A 79 4.71 2.64 -21.12
CA ALA A 79 5.07 3.89 -20.44
C ALA A 79 4.66 5.20 -21.18
N ASP A 80 4.26 5.10 -22.45
CA ASP A 80 3.79 6.22 -23.28
C ASP A 80 2.26 6.41 -23.30
N SER A 81 1.49 5.58 -22.59
CA SER A 81 0.03 5.63 -22.66
C SER A 81 -0.57 6.56 -21.60
N GLN A 82 -1.17 7.67 -22.04
CA GLN A 82 -2.04 8.53 -21.23
C GLN A 82 -3.37 7.86 -20.80
N ARG A 83 -3.57 6.57 -21.10
CA ARG A 83 -4.83 5.86 -20.82
C ARG A 83 -5.10 5.73 -19.34
N SER A 84 -4.09 5.37 -18.55
CA SER A 84 -4.19 5.24 -17.11
C SER A 84 -4.55 6.57 -16.44
N GLU A 85 -3.90 7.66 -16.86
CA GLU A 85 -4.18 9.00 -16.36
C GLU A 85 -5.57 9.51 -16.77
N SER A 86 -5.96 9.32 -18.04
CA SER A 86 -7.30 9.68 -18.53
C SER A 86 -8.39 8.87 -17.83
N ALA A 87 -8.17 7.58 -17.60
CA ALA A 87 -9.09 6.73 -16.85
C ALA A 87 -9.17 7.14 -15.38
N PHE A 88 -8.05 7.51 -14.76
CA PHE A 88 -8.02 8.01 -13.38
C PHE A 88 -8.84 9.29 -13.27
N ARG A 89 -8.55 10.32 -14.09
CA ARG A 89 -9.34 11.57 -14.16
C ARG A 89 -10.82 11.30 -14.36
N ARG A 90 -11.18 10.44 -15.32
CA ARG A 90 -12.59 10.13 -15.62
C ARG A 90 -13.33 9.45 -14.47
N ARG A 91 -12.64 8.59 -13.71
CA ARG A 91 -13.25 7.81 -12.61
C ARG A 91 -13.31 8.57 -11.30
N THR A 92 -12.32 9.40 -11.01
CA THR A 92 -12.19 10.08 -9.71
C THR A 92 -12.59 11.55 -9.77
N GLY A 93 -12.49 12.18 -10.94
CA GLY A 93 -12.65 13.63 -11.10
C GLY A 93 -11.46 14.45 -10.61
N PHE A 94 -10.42 13.82 -10.05
CA PHE A 94 -9.27 14.53 -9.50
C PHE A 94 -8.39 15.13 -10.57
N ARG A 95 -7.74 16.23 -10.18
CA ARG A 95 -6.69 16.92 -10.91
C ARG A 95 -5.37 16.84 -10.12
N PRO A 96 -4.21 17.10 -10.74
CA PRO A 96 -2.93 17.10 -10.05
C PRO A 96 -2.92 17.97 -8.79
N GLU A 97 -3.47 19.18 -8.87
CA GLU A 97 -3.60 20.13 -7.77
C GLU A 97 -4.45 19.61 -6.61
N ASP A 98 -5.36 18.66 -6.86
CA ASP A 98 -6.16 18.04 -5.80
C ASP A 98 -5.38 17.04 -4.97
N LEU A 99 -4.26 16.51 -5.49
CA LEU A 99 -3.51 15.42 -4.86
C LEU A 99 -2.08 15.80 -4.47
N ALA A 100 -1.52 16.86 -5.06
CA ALA A 100 -0.17 17.32 -4.79
C ALA A 100 0.06 17.56 -3.28
N GLY A 101 1.07 16.90 -2.73
CA GLY A 101 1.45 16.97 -1.31
C GLY A 101 0.50 16.25 -0.34
N LYS A 102 -0.60 15.65 -0.81
CA LYS A 102 -1.56 14.96 0.06
C LYS A 102 -1.16 13.52 0.33
N LEU A 103 -1.46 13.06 1.54
CA LEU A 103 -1.46 11.64 1.88
C LEU A 103 -2.76 10.99 1.37
N VAL A 104 -2.64 9.99 0.50
CA VAL A 104 -3.78 9.34 -0.17
C VAL A 104 -3.75 7.84 0.11
N LEU A 105 -4.92 7.28 0.45
CA LEU A 105 -5.12 5.86 0.64
C LEU A 105 -5.73 5.23 -0.63
N ASP A 106 -5.05 4.25 -1.21
CA ASP A 106 -5.53 3.44 -2.34
C ASP A 106 -5.95 2.04 -1.86
N VAL A 107 -7.25 1.82 -1.69
CA VAL A 107 -7.80 0.54 -1.22
C VAL A 107 -8.12 -0.36 -2.40
N GLY A 108 -7.54 -1.56 -2.42
CA GLY A 108 -7.54 -2.43 -3.60
C GLY A 108 -6.58 -1.89 -4.66
N CYS A 109 -5.37 -1.48 -4.26
CA CYS A 109 -4.42 -0.82 -5.14
C CYS A 109 -3.97 -1.69 -6.33
N GLY A 110 -4.26 -3.00 -6.29
CA GLY A 110 -3.84 -3.95 -7.32
C GLY A 110 -2.34 -3.87 -7.51
N MET A 111 -1.89 -3.87 -8.77
CA MET A 111 -0.47 -3.70 -9.15
C MET A 111 0.00 -2.23 -9.19
N GLY A 112 -0.79 -1.27 -8.68
CA GLY A 112 -0.38 0.12 -8.52
C GLY A 112 -0.65 1.04 -9.71
N ARG A 113 -1.51 0.65 -10.67
CA ARG A 113 -1.77 1.46 -11.89
C ARG A 113 -2.21 2.89 -11.59
N PHE A 114 -3.12 3.09 -10.64
CA PHE A 114 -3.60 4.43 -10.28
C PHE A 114 -2.76 5.11 -9.21
N ALA A 115 -2.16 4.33 -8.31
CA ALA A 115 -1.14 4.81 -7.39
C ALA A 115 0.04 5.46 -8.13
N GLU A 116 0.45 4.91 -9.27
CA GLU A 116 1.49 5.49 -10.16
C GLU A 116 1.10 6.90 -10.62
N VAL A 117 -0.09 7.07 -11.18
CA VAL A 117 -0.60 8.36 -11.65
C VAL A 117 -0.65 9.38 -10.51
N ALA A 118 -1.22 9.00 -9.37
CA ALA A 118 -1.35 9.89 -8.22
C ALA A 118 0.03 10.27 -7.62
N THR A 119 0.99 9.34 -7.64
CA THR A 119 2.38 9.61 -7.25
C THR A 119 3.04 10.61 -8.20
N ARG A 120 2.88 10.45 -9.52
CA ARG A 120 3.36 11.44 -10.52
C ARG A 120 2.74 12.82 -10.33
N TRP A 121 1.51 12.90 -9.83
CA TRP A 121 0.84 14.15 -9.48
C TRP A 121 1.30 14.74 -8.13
N GLY A 122 2.26 14.10 -7.46
CA GLY A 122 2.89 14.60 -6.23
C GLY A 122 2.20 14.15 -4.94
N ALA A 123 1.32 13.15 -4.99
CA ALA A 123 0.72 12.59 -3.79
C ALA A 123 1.67 11.62 -3.08
N HIS A 124 1.51 11.49 -1.76
CA HIS A 124 2.11 10.41 -0.97
C HIS A 124 1.10 9.27 -0.83
N ILE A 125 1.39 8.11 -1.43
CA ILE A 125 0.42 7.01 -1.48
C ILE A 125 0.68 5.97 -0.38
N VAL A 126 -0.40 5.58 0.30
CA VAL A 126 -0.50 4.33 1.07
C VAL A 126 -1.44 3.42 0.30
N GLY A 127 -0.96 2.28 -0.18
CA GLY A 127 -1.78 1.33 -0.90
C GLY A 127 -2.05 0.08 -0.07
N ILE A 128 -3.29 -0.42 -0.16
CA ILE A 128 -3.69 -1.65 0.51
C ILE A 128 -4.26 -2.59 -0.53
N ASP A 129 -3.79 -3.83 -0.54
CA ASP A 129 -4.43 -4.89 -1.31
C ASP A 129 -4.50 -6.16 -0.47
N LEU A 130 -5.47 -7.02 -0.77
CA LEU A 130 -5.60 -8.29 -0.09
C LEU A 130 -4.70 -9.37 -0.67
N SER A 131 -4.14 -9.12 -1.84
CA SER A 131 -3.44 -10.11 -2.63
C SER A 131 -1.96 -9.82 -2.81
N LEU A 132 -1.33 -10.70 -3.59
CA LEU A 132 0.04 -10.53 -4.03
C LEU A 132 0.22 -9.35 -4.99
N ALA A 133 -0.87 -8.75 -5.49
CA ALA A 133 -0.77 -7.57 -6.33
C ALA A 133 -0.11 -6.39 -5.59
N ALA A 134 -0.25 -6.31 -4.26
CA ALA A 134 0.49 -5.34 -3.44
C ALA A 134 2.03 -5.50 -3.57
N GLU A 135 2.54 -6.73 -3.73
CA GLU A 135 3.97 -6.95 -3.97
C GLU A 135 4.40 -6.37 -5.32
N VAL A 136 3.56 -6.57 -6.34
CA VAL A 136 3.80 -6.05 -7.69
C VAL A 136 3.73 -4.52 -7.68
N ALA A 137 2.77 -3.93 -6.97
CA ALA A 137 2.69 -2.50 -6.78
C ALA A 137 3.95 -1.94 -6.07
N ALA A 138 4.47 -2.62 -5.04
CA ALA A 138 5.70 -2.21 -4.36
C ALA A 138 6.88 -2.19 -5.33
N GLN A 139 6.99 -3.22 -6.18
CA GLN A 139 8.02 -3.31 -7.19
C GLN A 139 7.89 -2.22 -8.26
N ASN A 140 6.68 -1.98 -8.77
CA ASN A 140 6.43 -0.99 -9.81
C ASN A 140 6.68 0.45 -9.34
N LEU A 141 6.43 0.73 -8.05
CA LEU A 141 6.50 2.08 -7.49
C LEU A 141 7.82 2.40 -6.79
N ASN A 142 8.82 1.50 -6.83
CA ASN A 142 10.18 1.68 -6.31
C ASN A 142 10.23 2.42 -4.95
N ASP A 143 9.49 1.92 -3.95
CA ASP A 143 9.39 2.44 -2.57
C ASP A 143 8.68 3.81 -2.40
N LEU A 144 8.13 4.44 -3.44
CA LEU A 144 7.39 5.70 -3.32
C LEU A 144 6.02 5.52 -2.63
N ALA A 145 5.48 4.30 -2.66
CA ALA A 145 4.20 3.95 -2.03
C ALA A 145 4.42 3.03 -0.82
N ARG A 146 3.89 3.44 0.33
CA ARG A 146 3.97 2.66 1.57
C ARG A 146 2.82 1.65 1.59
N LEU A 147 3.08 0.42 1.16
CA LEU A 147 2.05 -0.58 0.91
C LEU A 147 1.85 -1.53 2.09
N ALA A 148 0.58 -1.86 2.38
CA ALA A 148 0.20 -2.81 3.42
C ALA A 148 -0.80 -3.85 2.86
N GLN A 149 -0.54 -5.15 3.04
CA GLN A 149 -1.52 -6.18 2.68
C GLN A 149 -2.48 -6.42 3.84
N ALA A 150 -3.76 -6.09 3.71
CA ALA A 150 -4.72 -6.16 4.84
C ALA A 150 -6.06 -6.83 4.51
N GLY A 151 -6.44 -7.79 5.36
CA GLY A 151 -7.65 -8.64 5.38
C GLY A 151 -8.99 -7.92 5.54
N TRP A 152 -10.01 -8.30 4.75
CA TRP A 152 -11.42 -8.05 5.04
C TRP A 152 -12.02 -9.24 5.79
N THR A 153 -11.55 -9.50 7.00
CA THR A 153 -12.26 -10.39 7.92
C THR A 153 -12.44 -9.69 9.26
N HIS A 154 -13.72 -9.54 9.60
CA HIS A 154 -14.30 -8.79 10.71
C HIS A 154 -14.57 -7.30 10.43
N ARG A 155 -15.88 -6.99 10.49
CA ARG A 155 -16.49 -5.66 10.55
C ARG A 155 -15.62 -4.73 11.42
N HIS A 156 -15.51 -3.47 11.01
CA HIS A 156 -14.71 -2.37 11.58
C HIS A 156 -13.30 -2.24 10.98
N LEU A 157 -13.20 -1.68 9.77
CA LEU A 157 -11.97 -1.00 9.38
C LEU A 157 -11.89 0.32 10.13
N ALA A 158 -10.86 0.44 10.95
CA ALA A 158 -10.49 1.63 11.69
C ALA A 158 -9.90 2.67 10.74
N LEU A 159 -10.74 3.54 10.19
CA LEU A 159 -10.37 4.89 9.75
C LEU A 159 -11.47 5.81 10.28
N GLN A 160 -11.35 6.20 11.56
CA GLN A 160 -12.16 7.30 12.07
C GLN A 160 -11.59 8.59 11.49
N ARG A 161 -12.40 9.22 10.62
CA ARG A 161 -12.28 10.59 10.09
C ARG A 161 -11.07 10.82 9.18
N LEU A 162 -11.32 10.74 7.88
CA LEU A 162 -10.89 11.76 6.93
C LEU A 162 -12.07 12.73 6.73
#